data_AF-A0A920QJ24-F1
#
_entry.id   AF-A0A920QJ24-F1
#
_cell.length_a   1.000
_cell.length_b   1.000
_cell.length_c   1.000
_cell.angle_alpha   90.00
_cell.angle_beta   90.00
_cell.angle_gamma   90.00
#
_symmetry.space_group_name_H-M   'P 1'
#
loop_
_entity.id
_entity.type
_entity.pdbx_description
1 polymer ?
#
loop_
_entity_poly.entity_id
_entity_poly.type
_entity_poly.pdbx_seq_one_letter_code
_entity_poly.pdbx_strand_id
1 'polypeptide(L)'
;MLEEGSGFEISQGRLGPGRIHHCMRAIGQAELALELMCQRSLQREAFGKKLADLGANYDIIAECRMEIEQARLLCLKAAWMMDSADAKTVAPWIHQVKVVAPRMALKVFG
;
A
#
# COMPACT_ATOMS: atom_id res chain seq x y z
N MET A 1 23.87 -16.02 22.13
CA MET A 1 24.20 -17.07 21.13
C MET A 1 22.91 -17.48 20.46
N LEU A 2 22.95 -17.77 19.16
CA LEU A 2 21.80 -18.37 18.46
C LEU A 2 21.74 -19.84 18.92
N GLU A 3 20.62 -20.25 19.50
CA GLU A 3 20.42 -21.64 19.92
C GLU A 3 19.98 -22.50 18.74
N GLU A 4 20.42 -23.76 18.74
CA GLU A 4 20.00 -24.75 17.77
C GLU A 4 18.49 -24.98 17.91
N GLY A 5 17.73 -24.78 16.83
CA GLY A 5 16.25 -24.82 16.85
C GLY A 5 15.56 -23.45 16.78
N SER A 6 16.27 -22.33 16.99
CA SER A 6 15.66 -20.97 16.98
C SER A 6 15.43 -20.39 15.58
N GLY A 7 15.60 -21.16 14.50
CA GLY A 7 15.55 -20.66 13.11
C GLY A 7 14.24 -19.95 12.75
N PHE A 8 13.11 -20.46 13.24
CA PHE A 8 11.81 -19.83 13.00
C PHE A 8 11.70 -18.45 13.67
N GLU A 9 12.11 -18.34 14.93
CA GLU A 9 12.08 -17.10 15.69
C GLU A 9 12.95 -16.02 15.05
N ILE A 10 14.18 -16.38 14.67
CA ILE A 10 15.12 -15.49 13.97
C ILE A 10 14.51 -14.99 12.67
N SER A 11 13.86 -15.87 11.90
CA SER A 11 13.21 -15.50 10.64
C SER A 11 12.06 -14.51 10.86
N GLN A 12 11.24 -14.68 11.90
CA GLN A 12 10.14 -13.76 12.19
C GLN A 12 10.64 -12.39 12.65
N GLY A 13 11.70 -12.35 13.47
CA GLY A 13 12.34 -11.10 13.90
C GLY A 13 12.82 -10.24 12.72
N ARG A 14 13.28 -10.86 11.63
CA ARG A 14 13.70 -10.15 10.41
C ARG A 14 12.53 -9.86 9.46
N LEU A 15 11.59 -10.78 9.30
CA LEU A 15 10.49 -10.64 8.35
C LEU A 15 9.45 -9.59 8.76
N GLY A 16 9.25 -9.36 10.07
CA GLY A 16 8.33 -8.33 10.59
C GLY A 16 8.64 -6.93 10.02
N PRO A 17 9.84 -6.38 10.26
CA PRO A 17 10.27 -5.10 9.66
C PRO A 17 10.33 -5.13 8.13
N GLY A 18 10.71 -6.25 7.53
CA GLY A 18 10.71 -6.39 6.07
C GLY A 18 9.31 -6.18 5.46
N ARG A 19 8.26 -6.74 6.08
CA ARG A 19 6.88 -6.63 5.61
C ARG A 19 6.40 -5.18 5.54
N ILE A 20 6.70 -4.36 6.55
CA ILE A 20 6.23 -2.97 6.58
C ILE A 20 6.96 -2.09 5.56
N HIS A 21 8.28 -2.28 5.38
CA HIS A 21 9.04 -1.52 4.38
C HIS A 21 8.52 -1.71 2.96
N HIS A 22 8.13 -2.93 2.59
CA HIS A 22 7.52 -3.17 1.28
C HIS A 22 6.16 -2.48 1.12
N CYS A 23 5.36 -2.41 2.18
CA CYS A 23 4.07 -1.70 2.15
C CYS A 23 4.27 -0.20 1.97
N MET A 24 5.21 0.41 2.70
CA MET A 24 5.55 1.83 2.56
C MET A 24 5.95 2.19 1.12
N ARG A 25 6.79 1.35 0.49
CA ARG A 25 7.20 1.56 -0.91
C ARG A 25 6.05 1.37 -1.89
N ALA A 26 5.20 0.35 -1.70
CA ALA A 26 4.04 0.12 -2.55
C ALA A 26 3.07 1.32 -2.55
N ILE A 27 2.87 1.95 -1.39
CA ILE A 27 2.07 3.18 -1.28
C ILE A 27 2.69 4.32 -2.09
N GLY A 28 4.00 4.53 -1.99
CA GLY A 28 4.70 5.55 -2.78
C GLY A 28 4.61 5.29 -4.29
N GLN A 29 4.68 4.03 -4.72
CA GLN A 29 4.51 3.65 -6.12
C GLN A 29 3.06 3.89 -6.61
N ALA A 30 2.06 3.62 -5.76
CA ALA A 30 0.65 3.88 -6.09
C ALA A 30 0.36 5.38 -6.25
N GLU A 31 0.96 6.26 -5.44
CA GLU A 31 0.85 7.72 -5.62
C GLU A 31 1.37 8.16 -6.98
N LEU A 32 2.55 7.68 -7.38
CA LEU A 32 3.12 7.99 -8.70
C LEU A 32 2.21 7.46 -9.83
N ALA A 33 1.68 6.25 -9.68
CA ALA A 33 0.76 5.69 -10.66
C ALA A 33 -0.53 6.52 -10.79
N LEU A 34 -1.10 7.00 -9.68
CA LEU A 34 -2.26 7.88 -9.68
C LEU A 34 -1.96 9.23 -10.34
N GLU A 35 -0.79 9.81 -10.07
CA GLU A 35 -0.36 11.05 -10.74
C GLU A 35 -0.28 10.86 -12.26
N LEU A 36 0.38 9.79 -12.71
CA LEU A 36 0.50 9.46 -14.13
C LEU A 36 -0.85 9.17 -14.77
N MET A 37 -1.76 8.51 -14.06
CA MET A 37 -3.15 8.25 -14.50
C MET A 37 -3.89 9.56 -14.75
N CYS A 38 -3.83 10.51 -13.81
CA CYS A 38 -4.46 11.83 -13.93
C CYS A 38 -3.85 12.67 -15.06
N GLN A 39 -2.52 12.71 -15.17
CA GLN A 39 -1.85 13.43 -16.26
C GLN A 39 -2.26 12.87 -17.62
N ARG A 40 -2.24 11.54 -17.76
CA ARG A 40 -2.63 10.85 -18.99
C ARG A 40 -4.09 11.08 -19.33
N SER A 41 -4.98 11.04 -18.34
CA SER A 41 -6.42 11.17 -18.56
C SER A 41 -6.83 12.56 -19.04
N LEU A 42 -6.07 13.60 -18.66
CA LEU A 42 -6.28 14.98 -19.07
C LEU A 42 -5.61 15.37 -20.39
N GLN A 43 -4.49 14.72 -20.73
CA GLN A 43 -3.72 15.02 -21.95
C GLN A 43 -4.24 14.31 -23.19
N ARG A 44 -4.96 13.20 -23.02
CA ARG A 44 -5.44 12.38 -24.14
C ARG A 44 -6.93 12.58 -24.38
N GLU A 45 -7.29 12.73 -25.65
CA GLU A 45 -8.67 12.72 -26.10
C GLU A 45 -8.99 11.44 -26.88
N ALA A 46 -10.20 10.92 -26.66
CA ALA A 46 -10.81 9.84 -27.40
C ALA A 46 -12.33 10.08 -27.47
N PHE A 47 -12.98 9.64 -28.54
CA PHE A 47 -14.44 9.80 -28.70
C PHE A 47 -14.92 11.26 -28.49
N GLY A 48 -14.11 12.24 -28.88
CA GLY A 48 -14.42 13.67 -28.81
C GLY A 48 -14.36 14.30 -27.41
N LYS A 49 -13.80 13.61 -26.40
CA LYS A 49 -13.63 14.12 -25.04
C LYS A 49 -12.28 13.70 -24.46
N LYS A 50 -11.84 14.36 -23.38
CA LYS A 50 -10.70 13.88 -22.60
C LYS A 50 -11.04 12.52 -21.98
N LEU A 51 -10.02 11.67 -21.80
CA LEU A 51 -10.26 10.36 -21.17
C LEU A 51 -10.87 10.50 -19.78
N ALA A 52 -10.49 11.52 -19.00
CA ALA A 52 -11.09 11.78 -17.69
C ALA A 52 -12.63 11.89 -17.74
N ASP A 53 -13.18 12.45 -18.82
CA ASP A 53 -14.61 12.70 -19.00
C ASP A 53 -15.36 11.51 -19.63
N LEU A 54 -14.68 10.38 -19.84
CA LEU A 54 -15.27 9.18 -20.41
C LEU A 54 -15.65 8.17 -19.32
N GLY A 55 -16.90 7.73 -19.34
CA GLY A 55 -17.38 6.66 -18.46
C GLY A 55 -17.18 6.99 -16.98
N ALA A 56 -16.67 6.02 -16.23
CA ALA A 56 -16.47 6.10 -14.78
C ALA A 56 -15.05 6.53 -14.39
N ASN A 57 -14.28 7.16 -15.29
CA ASN A 57 -12.86 7.46 -15.02
C ASN A 57 -12.65 8.43 -13.83
N TYR A 58 -13.57 9.37 -13.62
CA TYR A 58 -13.54 10.21 -12.41
C TYR A 58 -13.73 9.39 -11.13
N ASP A 59 -14.68 8.44 -11.13
CA ASP A 59 -14.96 7.59 -9.98
C ASP A 59 -13.77 6.69 -9.67
N ILE A 60 -13.13 6.11 -10.69
CA ILE A 60 -11.92 5.28 -10.54
C ILE A 60 -10.78 6.08 -9.91
N ILE A 61 -10.52 7.30 -10.38
CA ILE A 61 -9.48 8.18 -9.83
C ILE A 61 -9.79 8.52 -8.36
N ALA A 62 -11.05 8.81 -8.04
CA ALA A 62 -11.49 9.12 -6.69
C ALA A 62 -11.32 7.90 -5.75
N GLU A 63 -11.72 6.71 -6.20
CA GLU A 63 -11.52 5.46 -5.45
C GLU A 63 -10.04 5.18 -5.18
N CYS A 64 -9.19 5.32 -6.20
CA CYS A 64 -7.74 5.14 -6.06
C CYS A 64 -7.17 6.06 -4.98
N ARG A 65 -7.54 7.35 -4.99
CA ARG A 65 -7.11 8.32 -3.97
C ARG A 65 -7.56 7.88 -2.57
N MET A 66 -8.82 7.49 -2.40
CA MET A 66 -9.34 7.05 -1.10
C MET A 66 -8.63 5.79 -0.59
N GLU A 67 -8.39 4.80 -1.45
CA GLU A 67 -7.71 3.57 -1.05
C GLU A 67 -6.25 3.79 -0.69
N ILE A 68 -5.54 4.67 -1.42
CA ILE A 68 -4.17 5.05 -1.07
C ILE A 68 -4.13 5.66 0.34
N GLU A 69 -5.04 6.58 0.68
CA GLU A 69 -5.09 7.16 2.01
C GLU A 69 -5.40 6.13 3.11
N GLN A 70 -6.37 5.23 2.86
CA GLN A 70 -6.70 4.16 3.80
C GLN A 70 -5.50 3.24 4.06
N ALA A 71 -4.79 2.84 3.00
CA ALA A 71 -3.60 2.00 3.10
C ALA A 71 -2.45 2.73 3.83
N ARG A 72 -2.27 4.02 3.58
CA ARG A 72 -1.29 4.86 4.27
C ARG A 72 -1.55 4.94 5.76
N LEU A 73 -2.78 5.25 6.16
CA LEU A 73 -3.15 5.35 7.57
C LEU A 73 -2.99 4.01 8.29
N LEU A 74 -3.36 2.90 7.66
CA LEU A 74 -3.11 1.57 8.21
C LEU A 74 -1.62 1.26 8.34
N CYS A 75 -0.80 1.69 7.39
CA CYS A 75 0.65 1.53 7.44
C CYS A 75 1.28 2.35 8.58
N LEU A 76 0.88 3.61 8.74
CA LEU A 76 1.32 4.47 9.83
C LEU A 76 0.88 3.93 11.19
N LYS A 77 -0.34 3.40 11.29
CA LYS A 77 -0.80 2.70 12.50
C LYS A 77 0.07 1.49 12.82
N ALA A 78 0.39 0.66 11.84
CA ALA A 78 1.29 -0.48 12.04
C ALA A 78 2.68 -0.04 12.51
N ALA A 79 3.23 1.03 11.92
CA ALA A 79 4.52 1.60 12.34
C ALA A 79 4.46 2.13 13.78
N TRP A 80 3.43 2.91 14.12
CA TRP A 80 3.25 3.42 15.48
C TRP A 80 3.11 2.30 16.52
N MET A 81 2.39 1.22 16.19
CA MET A 81 2.30 0.04 17.05
C MET A 81 3.67 -0.64 17.21
N MET A 82 4.47 -0.73 16.15
CA MET A 82 5.84 -1.27 16.23
C MET A 82 6.72 -0.47 17.19
N ASP A 83 6.54 0.85 17.24
CA ASP A 83 7.30 1.73 18.13
C ASP A 83 6.81 1.67 19.59
N SER A 84 5.53 1.32 19.81
CA SER A 84 4.85 1.53 21.10
C SER A 84 4.41 0.25 21.83
N ALA A 85 4.43 -0.93 21.17
CA ALA A 85 3.86 -2.17 21.71
C ALA A 85 4.76 -3.40 21.49
N ASP A 86 4.46 -4.49 22.19
CA ASP A 86 5.18 -5.75 22.06
C ASP A 86 4.85 -6.50 20.74
N ALA A 87 5.74 -7.41 20.36
CA ALA A 87 5.66 -8.13 19.08
C ALA A 87 4.32 -8.87 18.86
N LYS A 88 3.68 -9.41 19.91
CA LYS A 88 2.39 -10.13 19.75
C LYS A 88 1.26 -9.17 19.43
N THR A 89 1.25 -8.01 20.09
CA THR A 89 0.26 -6.94 19.86
C THR A 89 0.43 -6.28 18.49
N VAL A 90 1.68 -6.20 18.00
CA VAL A 90 2.03 -5.61 16.71
C VAL A 90 1.68 -6.50 15.52
N ALA A 91 1.83 -7.82 15.65
CA ALA A 91 1.72 -8.76 14.54
C ALA A 91 0.42 -8.62 13.71
N PRO A 92 -0.79 -8.48 14.29
CA PRO A 92 -2.01 -8.30 13.53
C PRO A 92 -2.00 -7.08 12.61
N TRP A 93 -1.37 -5.97 13.02
CA TRP A 93 -1.31 -4.73 12.23
C TRP A 93 -0.38 -4.89 11.03
N ILE A 94 0.79 -5.52 11.23
CA ILE A 94 1.72 -5.85 10.14
C ILE A 94 1.05 -6.78 9.12
N HIS A 95 0.29 -7.79 9.58
CA HIS A 95 -0.41 -8.71 8.69
C HIS A 95 -1.49 -8.00 7.86
N GLN A 96 -2.29 -7.14 8.49
CA GLN A 96 -3.33 -6.37 7.81
C GLN A 96 -2.74 -5.48 6.71
N VAL A 97 -1.75 -4.63 7.02
CA VAL A 97 -1.15 -3.75 6.02
C VAL A 97 -0.47 -4.54 4.90
N LYS A 98 0.12 -5.70 5.21
CA LYS A 98 0.78 -6.57 4.22
C LYS A 98 -0.19 -7.18 3.21
N VAL A 99 -1.49 -7.22 3.51
CA VAL A 99 -2.57 -7.61 2.59
C VAL A 99 -3.14 -6.39 1.87
N VAL A 100 -3.42 -5.31 2.60
CA VAL A 100 -4.09 -4.12 2.06
C VAL A 100 -3.21 -3.37 1.07
N ALA A 101 -1.95 -3.08 1.42
CA ALA A 101 -1.10 -2.22 0.59
C ALA A 101 -0.83 -2.81 -0.81
N PRO A 102 -0.52 -4.12 -0.98
CA PRO A 102 -0.34 -4.69 -2.32
C PRO A 102 -1.64 -4.75 -3.13
N ARG A 103 -2.80 -5.00 -2.50
CA ARG A 103 -4.09 -5.03 -3.20
C ARG A 103 -4.47 -3.64 -3.72
N MET A 104 -4.33 -2.63 -2.86
CA MET A 104 -4.51 -1.23 -3.24
C MET A 104 -3.58 -0.88 -4.41
N ALA A 105 -2.27 -1.18 -4.28
CA ALA A 105 -1.32 -0.85 -5.32
C ALA A 105 -1.67 -1.51 -6.67
N LEU A 106 -2.04 -2.79 -6.67
CA LEU A 106 -2.48 -3.49 -7.88
C LEU A 106 -3.74 -2.88 -8.50
N LYS A 107 -4.70 -2.41 -7.68
CA LYS A 107 -5.90 -1.72 -8.18
C LYS A 107 -5.57 -0.37 -8.81
N VAL A 108 -4.56 0.34 -8.33
CA VAL A 108 -4.12 1.61 -8.93
C VAL A 108 -3.31 1.37 -10.21
N PHE A 109 -2.58 0.25 -10.30
CA PHE A 109 -1.74 -0.08 -11.45
C PHE A 109 -2.49 -0.66 -12.65
N GLY A 110 -3.55 -1.43 -12.41
CA GLY A 110 -4.30 -2.19 -13.42
C GLY A 110 -5.65 -1.58 -13.73
#